data_AF-G8QHM6-F1
#
_entry.id   AF-G8QHM6-F1
#
_cell.length_a   1.000
_cell.length_b   1.000
_cell.length_c   1.000
_cell.angle_alpha   90.00
_cell.angle_beta   90.00
_cell.angle_gamma   90.00
#
_symmetry.space_group_name_H-M   'P 1'
#
loop_
_entity.id
_entity.type
_entity.pdbx_description
1 polymer ?
#
loop_
_entity_poly.entity_id
_entity_poly.type
_entity_poly.pdbx_seq_one_letter_code
_entity_poly.pdbx_strand_id
1 'polypeptide(L)'
;MNNKERKCQHCKAELINKRQSAKFCTDNCRTQYNNAIKKKNREATAAKRQAARSNKFDQSTFASYLIGECKRAGTTQVLEGIGLEGLKQLRDLVAKRTTYNGGEYRQYAISHIFPAFNPRSGSIGILCPENLVIASTEFNQKRGNKLPKEGAGKCIPIKSLKRKFNVGKRATKSEVLAKIKAAIGATVYNAFLKEYASKLGLTSRNKIKAKLAKHNIHYSKSATLEELQEAHSQAFGNDFKIGYSREATPIQYVLMEETNRLAPWSPFKLFVDFYTSDAYWSYHFRLVQQENIKEIQSYIFEQAFKHLHGDEYSLEYQGRSLISYFRLKSSINLLDEHSPFVLWLHSEGCYLSEEEQKQADLSPF
;
A
#
# COMPACT_ATOMS: atom_id res chain seq x y z
N MET A 1 54.73 24.59 -43.18
CA MET A 1 54.15 23.99 -41.96
C MET A 1 52.74 24.53 -41.76
N ASN A 2 51.71 23.68 -41.84
CA ASN A 2 50.32 24.09 -41.63
C ASN A 2 50.13 24.52 -40.17
N ASN A 3 50.15 25.84 -39.94
CA ASN A 3 49.89 26.43 -38.63
C ASN A 3 48.38 26.30 -38.34
N LYS A 4 47.96 25.16 -37.79
CA LYS A 4 46.57 24.98 -37.36
C LYS A 4 46.23 26.10 -36.38
N GLU A 5 45.29 26.96 -36.74
CA GLU A 5 44.74 28.00 -35.86
C GLU A 5 44.35 27.38 -34.52
N ARG A 6 45.09 27.68 -33.45
CA ARG A 6 44.82 27.16 -32.11
C ARG A 6 43.84 28.11 -31.43
N LYS A 7 42.59 27.68 -31.28
CA LYS A 7 41.52 28.46 -30.66
C LYS A 7 41.28 28.03 -29.22
N CYS A 8 40.98 28.98 -28.35
CA CYS A 8 40.59 28.72 -26.96
C CYS A 8 39.34 27.81 -26.91
N GLN A 9 39.36 26.76 -26.08
CA GLN A 9 38.22 25.85 -25.98
C GLN A 9 36.94 26.52 -25.43
N HIS A 10 37.08 27.60 -24.66
CA HIS A 10 35.99 28.38 -24.09
C HIS A 10 35.46 29.47 -25.04
N CYS A 11 36.21 30.56 -25.22
CA CYS A 11 35.77 31.76 -25.95
C CYS A 11 36.07 31.73 -27.46
N LYS A 12 36.74 30.69 -27.96
CA LYS A 12 37.12 30.51 -29.37
C LYS A 12 38.12 31.53 -29.93
N ALA A 13 38.62 32.48 -29.12
CA ALA A 13 39.70 33.39 -29.51
C ALA A 13 41.00 32.65 -29.86
N GLU A 14 41.79 33.22 -30.76
CA GLU A 14 43.10 32.68 -31.14
C GLU A 14 44.11 32.72 -29.99
N LEU A 15 44.94 31.68 -29.90
CA LEU A 15 45.97 31.54 -28.87
C LEU A 15 47.32 32.06 -29.38
N ILE A 16 47.49 33.38 -29.31
CA ILE A 16 48.73 34.08 -29.69
C ILE A 16 49.77 33.95 -28.56
N ASN A 17 51.03 33.63 -28.88
CA ASN A 17 52.18 33.59 -27.95
C ASN A 17 52.03 32.64 -26.74
N LYS A 18 51.20 31.60 -26.82
CA LYS A 18 51.08 30.56 -25.78
C LYS A 18 51.81 29.27 -26.18
N ARG A 19 52.29 28.52 -25.19
CA ARG A 19 52.88 27.17 -25.38
C ARG A 19 51.99 26.30 -26.26
N GLN A 20 52.57 25.41 -27.07
CA GLN A 20 51.83 24.54 -28.01
C GLN A 20 50.68 23.76 -27.34
N SER A 21 50.84 23.38 -26.07
CA SER A 21 49.87 22.64 -25.25
C SER A 21 48.76 23.49 -24.60
N ALA A 22 48.79 24.83 -24.73
CA ALA A 22 47.79 25.69 -24.13
C ALA A 22 46.40 25.49 -24.75
N LYS A 23 45.40 25.26 -23.91
CA LYS A 23 44.00 25.04 -24.32
C LYS A 23 43.10 26.27 -24.11
N PHE A 24 43.57 27.25 -23.31
CA PHE A 24 42.79 28.41 -22.88
C PHE A 24 43.62 29.69 -22.99
N CYS A 25 42.99 30.81 -23.35
CA CYS A 25 43.66 32.11 -23.44
C CYS A 25 43.95 32.71 -22.04
N THR A 26 43.05 32.49 -21.08
CA THR A 26 43.14 32.96 -19.70
C THR A 26 42.71 31.88 -18.71
N ASP A 27 43.10 32.05 -17.45
CA ASP A 27 42.65 31.19 -16.34
C ASP A 27 41.14 31.31 -16.11
N ASN A 28 40.55 32.48 -16.37
CA ASN A 28 39.09 32.64 -16.33
C ASN A 28 38.39 31.75 -17.37
N CYS A 29 38.89 31.71 -18.62
CA CYS A 29 38.38 30.82 -19.65
C CYS A 29 38.51 29.33 -19.28
N ARG A 30 39.63 28.95 -18.64
CA ARG A 30 39.82 27.59 -18.10
C ARG A 30 38.76 27.26 -17.05
N THR A 31 38.55 28.16 -16.09
CA THR A 31 37.58 27.97 -14.99
C THR A 31 36.15 27.91 -15.50
N GLN A 32 35.74 28.83 -16.37
CA GLN A 32 34.39 28.87 -16.95
C GLN A 32 34.10 27.61 -17.79
N TYR A 33 35.06 27.17 -18.61
CA TYR A 33 34.95 25.92 -19.36
C TYR A 33 34.82 24.69 -18.43
N ASN A 34 35.69 24.59 -17.43
CA ASN A 34 35.65 23.49 -16.46
C ASN A 34 34.34 23.48 -15.66
N ASN A 35 33.81 24.65 -15.29
CA ASN A 35 32.52 24.77 -14.61
C ASN A 35 31.36 24.36 -15.52
N ALA A 36 31.38 24.74 -16.79
CA ALA A 36 30.39 24.31 -17.78
C ALA A 36 30.41 22.78 -17.98
N ILE A 37 31.60 22.17 -18.11
CA ILE A 37 31.75 20.72 -18.16
C ILE A 37 31.24 20.06 -16.89
N LYS A 38 31.62 20.55 -15.71
CA LYS A 38 31.14 20.03 -14.42
C LYS A 38 29.62 20.10 -14.32
N LYS A 39 29.01 21.21 -14.73
CA LYS A 39 27.54 21.37 -14.77
C LYS A 39 26.90 20.34 -15.70
N LYS A 40 27.37 20.22 -16.94
CA LYS A 40 26.88 19.22 -17.91
C LYS A 40 27.01 17.79 -17.38
N ASN A 41 28.15 17.46 -16.77
CA ASN A 41 28.37 16.13 -16.18
C ASN A 41 27.44 15.86 -14.97
N ARG A 42 27.19 16.87 -14.15
CA ARG A 42 26.22 16.78 -13.03
C ARG A 42 24.80 16.56 -13.55
N GLU A 43 24.37 17.30 -14.57
CA GLU A 43 23.06 17.16 -15.21
C GLU A 43 22.90 15.77 -15.85
N ALA A 44 23.89 15.31 -16.61
CA ALA A 44 23.89 13.98 -17.20
C ALA A 44 23.83 12.87 -16.14
N THR A 45 24.58 13.01 -15.05
CA THR A 45 24.55 12.07 -13.92
C THR A 45 23.20 12.08 -13.22
N ALA A 46 22.60 13.25 -13.01
CA ALA A 46 21.27 13.39 -12.41
C ALA A 46 20.19 12.74 -13.29
N ALA A 47 20.23 12.97 -14.60
CA ALA A 47 19.33 12.34 -15.57
C ALA A 47 19.47 10.82 -15.55
N LYS A 48 20.71 10.28 -15.55
CA LYS A 48 20.96 8.84 -15.46
C LYS A 48 20.40 8.23 -14.17
N ARG A 49 20.59 8.91 -13.02
CA ARG A 49 20.02 8.47 -11.72
C ARG A 49 18.50 8.48 -11.75
N GLN A 50 17.89 9.51 -12.35
CA GLN A 50 16.44 9.59 -12.46
C GLN A 50 15.85 8.50 -13.36
N ALA A 51 16.51 8.21 -14.49
CA ALA A 51 16.14 7.10 -15.37
C ALA A 51 16.23 5.75 -14.63
N ALA A 52 17.32 5.51 -13.89
CA ALA A 52 17.47 4.28 -13.10
C ALA A 52 16.36 4.10 -12.04
N ARG A 53 15.97 5.18 -11.35
CA ARG A 53 14.85 5.15 -10.39
C ARG A 53 13.52 4.88 -11.08
N SER A 54 13.28 5.50 -12.23
CA SER A 54 12.06 5.29 -13.03
C SER A 54 11.98 3.84 -13.49
N ASN A 55 13.06 3.28 -14.06
CA ASN A 55 13.12 1.88 -14.46
C ASN A 55 12.83 0.92 -13.28
N LYS A 56 13.36 1.23 -12.09
CA LYS A 56 13.09 0.42 -10.90
C LYS A 56 11.63 0.52 -10.46
N PHE A 57 11.04 1.71 -10.50
CA PHE A 57 9.62 1.89 -10.23
C PHE A 57 8.76 1.11 -11.22
N ASP A 58 9.04 1.22 -12.51
CA ASP A 58 8.32 0.48 -13.56
C ASP A 58 8.35 -1.02 -13.27
N GLN A 59 9.45 -1.56 -12.77
CA GLN A 59 9.58 -3.00 -12.47
C GLN A 59 8.98 -3.43 -11.13
N SER A 60 8.47 -2.49 -10.32
CA SER A 60 8.01 -2.76 -8.97
C SER A 60 6.59 -3.34 -8.90
N THR A 61 6.30 -4.02 -7.79
CA THR A 61 4.95 -4.49 -7.44
C THR A 61 4.01 -3.32 -7.21
N PHE A 62 4.50 -2.21 -6.64
CA PHE A 62 3.69 -1.02 -6.39
C PHE A 62 3.24 -0.33 -7.69
N ALA A 63 4.13 -0.14 -8.67
CA ALA A 63 3.74 0.40 -9.97
C ALA A 63 2.72 -0.51 -10.68
N SER A 64 2.94 -1.83 -10.63
CA SER A 64 1.99 -2.80 -11.19
C SER A 64 0.60 -2.71 -10.54
N TYR A 65 0.55 -2.49 -9.22
CA TYR A 65 -0.69 -2.22 -8.50
C TYR A 65 -1.35 -0.94 -9.01
N LEU A 66 -0.65 0.20 -9.03
CA LEU A 66 -1.22 1.48 -9.50
C LEU A 66 -1.77 1.39 -10.93
N ILE A 67 -1.06 0.72 -11.84
CA ILE A 67 -1.52 0.51 -13.21
C ILE A 67 -2.81 -0.32 -13.22
N GLY A 68 -2.87 -1.38 -12.43
CA GLY A 68 -4.07 -2.21 -12.27
C GLY A 68 -5.26 -1.36 -11.83
N GLU A 69 -5.10 -0.58 -10.76
CA GLU A 69 -6.14 0.30 -10.24
C GLU A 69 -6.60 1.36 -11.25
N CYS A 70 -5.67 2.03 -11.91
CA CYS A 70 -6.02 3.02 -12.93
C CYS A 70 -6.75 2.37 -14.12
N LYS A 71 -6.41 1.13 -14.49
CA LYS A 71 -7.13 0.36 -15.52
C LYS A 71 -8.52 -0.06 -15.05
N ARG A 72 -8.68 -0.48 -13.80
CA ARG A 72 -9.99 -0.82 -13.20
C ARG A 72 -10.92 0.39 -13.18
N ALA A 73 -10.39 1.55 -12.80
CA ALA A 73 -11.12 2.82 -12.79
C ALA A 73 -11.32 3.44 -14.19
N GLY A 74 -10.54 3.02 -15.19
CA GLY A 74 -10.57 3.60 -16.54
C GLY A 74 -9.95 5.00 -16.65
N THR A 75 -9.26 5.49 -15.61
CA THR A 75 -8.63 6.82 -15.57
C THR A 75 -7.49 6.86 -14.56
N THR A 76 -6.45 7.66 -14.81
CA THR A 76 -5.41 7.97 -13.82
C THR A 76 -5.79 9.12 -12.90
N GLN A 77 -6.91 9.80 -13.15
CA GLN A 77 -7.37 10.94 -12.36
C GLN A 77 -7.79 10.53 -10.93
N VAL A 78 -7.98 9.23 -10.66
CA VAL A 78 -8.15 8.68 -9.31
C VAL A 78 -6.93 8.92 -8.40
N LEU A 79 -5.79 9.34 -8.96
CA LEU A 79 -4.57 9.74 -8.24
C LEU A 79 -4.34 11.26 -8.24
N GLU A 80 -5.23 12.05 -8.84
CA GLU A 80 -5.07 13.51 -8.88
C GLU A 80 -5.14 14.09 -7.46
N GLY A 81 -4.21 15.00 -7.13
CA GLY A 81 -4.13 15.63 -5.81
C GLY A 81 -3.46 14.80 -4.71
N ILE A 82 -3.02 13.56 -5.00
CA ILE A 82 -2.28 12.78 -4.00
C ILE A 82 -0.89 13.39 -3.74
N GLY A 83 -0.59 13.64 -2.47
CA GLY A 83 0.72 14.12 -2.04
C GLY A 83 1.78 13.02 -1.92
N LEU A 84 3.00 13.43 -1.56
CA LEU A 84 4.11 12.50 -1.30
C LEU A 84 3.79 11.51 -0.18
N GLU A 85 3.21 11.99 0.93
CA GLU A 85 2.84 11.15 2.08
C GLU A 85 1.72 10.17 1.71
N GLY A 86 0.72 10.61 0.94
CA GLY A 86 -0.34 9.73 0.46
C GLY A 86 0.19 8.59 -0.43
N LEU A 87 1.15 8.87 -1.32
CA LEU A 87 1.82 7.83 -2.11
C LEU A 87 2.63 6.85 -1.26
N LYS A 88 3.32 7.37 -0.24
CA LYS A 88 4.08 6.55 0.71
C LYS A 88 3.13 5.61 1.45
N GLN A 89 2.02 6.13 1.99
CA GLN A 89 1.00 5.33 2.68
C GLN A 89 0.34 4.30 1.75
N LEU A 90 0.03 4.65 0.49
CA LEU A 90 -0.46 3.67 -0.49
C LEU A 90 0.54 2.55 -0.73
N ARG A 91 1.83 2.90 -0.89
CA ARG A 91 2.90 1.91 -1.07
C ARG A 91 3.03 1.01 0.16
N ASP A 92 2.93 1.59 1.34
CA ASP A 92 2.99 0.87 2.62
C ASP A 92 1.79 -0.07 2.76
N LEU A 93 0.56 0.36 2.42
CA LEU A 93 -0.63 -0.50 2.38
C LEU A 93 -0.47 -1.70 1.44
N VAL A 94 0.08 -1.48 0.24
CA VAL A 94 0.35 -2.55 -0.73
C VAL A 94 1.38 -3.54 -0.21
N ALA A 95 2.43 -3.05 0.44
CA ALA A 95 3.43 -3.89 1.09
C ALA A 95 2.83 -4.67 2.26
N LYS A 96 2.05 -4.00 3.12
CA LYS A 96 1.41 -4.57 4.31
C LYS A 96 0.44 -5.69 3.96
N ARG A 97 -0.42 -5.50 2.95
CA ARG A 97 -1.28 -6.57 2.41
C ARG A 97 -0.46 -7.78 1.94
N THR A 98 0.72 -7.57 1.35
CA THR A 98 1.60 -8.68 0.98
C THR A 98 2.21 -9.38 2.21
N THR A 99 2.56 -8.64 3.26
CA THR A 99 3.01 -9.21 4.54
C THR A 99 1.91 -10.02 5.21
N TYR A 100 0.69 -9.49 5.32
CA TYR A 100 -0.44 -10.19 5.94
C TYR A 100 -0.82 -11.49 5.24
N ASN A 101 -0.64 -11.55 3.92
CA ASN A 101 -0.87 -12.76 3.15
C ASN A 101 0.18 -13.85 3.39
N GLY A 102 1.31 -13.56 4.06
CA GLY A 102 2.33 -14.56 4.38
C GLY A 102 3.01 -15.21 3.16
N GLY A 103 2.85 -14.66 1.95
CA GLY A 103 3.41 -15.23 0.73
C GLY A 103 2.35 -15.57 -0.31
N GLU A 104 2.19 -16.86 -0.64
CA GLU A 104 1.35 -17.33 -1.75
C GLU A 104 -0.15 -17.29 -1.44
N TYR A 105 -0.54 -17.30 -0.17
CA TYR A 105 -1.93 -17.21 0.22
C TYR A 105 -2.50 -15.85 -0.18
N ARG A 106 -3.72 -15.82 -0.72
CA ARG A 106 -4.44 -14.60 -1.09
C ARG A 106 -5.64 -14.40 -0.19
N GLN A 107 -5.44 -14.51 1.12
CA GLN A 107 -6.48 -14.33 2.12
C GLN A 107 -6.95 -12.88 2.23
N TYR A 108 -6.07 -11.92 1.94
CA TYR A 108 -6.35 -10.49 2.04
C TYR A 108 -6.23 -9.76 0.71
N ALA A 109 -7.16 -8.84 0.48
CA ALA A 109 -7.20 -7.95 -0.66
C ALA A 109 -7.26 -6.48 -0.19
N ILE A 110 -6.82 -5.57 -1.06
CA ILE A 110 -7.11 -4.14 -0.86
C ILE A 110 -8.49 -3.88 -1.45
N SER A 111 -9.45 -3.66 -0.56
CA SER A 111 -10.84 -3.33 -0.85
C SER A 111 -11.03 -1.82 -0.86
N HIS A 112 -11.86 -1.31 -1.76
CA HIS A 112 -12.22 0.10 -1.80
C HIS A 112 -13.45 0.37 -0.95
N ILE A 113 -13.46 1.46 -0.18
CA ILE A 113 -14.67 1.95 0.50
C ILE A 113 -15.67 2.43 -0.57
N PHE A 114 -15.32 3.46 -1.33
CA PHE A 114 -16.04 3.82 -2.54
C PHE A 114 -15.47 3.06 -3.74
N PRO A 115 -16.26 2.25 -4.48
CA PRO A 115 -15.75 1.31 -5.47
C PRO A 115 -14.91 1.97 -6.57
N ALA A 116 -13.83 1.29 -6.96
CA ALA A 116 -12.92 1.75 -8.02
C ALA A 116 -13.62 1.96 -9.37
N PHE A 117 -14.77 1.31 -9.61
CA PHE A 117 -15.66 1.60 -10.72
C PHE A 117 -17.06 1.04 -10.43
N ASN A 118 -18.09 1.85 -10.63
CA ASN A 118 -19.47 1.40 -10.63
C ASN A 118 -20.23 2.12 -11.77
N PRO A 119 -20.79 1.39 -12.75
CA PRO A 119 -21.52 2.01 -13.86
C PRO A 119 -22.74 2.86 -13.46
N ARG A 120 -23.32 2.59 -12.28
CA ARG A 120 -24.61 3.16 -11.83
C ARG A 120 -24.44 4.36 -10.89
N SER A 121 -23.26 4.60 -10.33
CA SER A 121 -23.04 5.60 -9.28
C SER A 121 -22.84 7.02 -9.80
N GLY A 122 -22.51 7.20 -11.08
CA GLY A 122 -22.11 8.50 -11.62
C GLY A 122 -20.76 9.02 -11.10
N SER A 123 -20.06 8.25 -10.25
CA SER A 123 -18.81 8.61 -9.57
C SER A 123 -17.86 7.42 -9.45
N ILE A 124 -16.56 7.70 -9.34
CA ILE A 124 -15.49 6.70 -9.28
C ILE A 124 -14.70 6.89 -7.99
N GLY A 125 -14.35 5.80 -7.30
CA GLY A 125 -13.53 5.85 -6.09
C GLY A 125 -12.14 6.42 -6.35
N ILE A 126 -11.69 7.34 -5.49
CA ILE A 126 -10.33 7.87 -5.51
C ILE A 126 -9.38 6.81 -4.95
N LEU A 127 -8.20 6.69 -5.57
CA LEU A 127 -7.15 5.79 -5.12
C LEU A 127 -6.28 6.50 -4.08
N CYS A 128 -6.75 6.53 -2.83
CA CYS A 128 -6.03 7.12 -1.70
C CYS A 128 -6.13 6.22 -0.45
N PRO A 129 -5.19 6.34 0.52
CA PRO A 129 -5.15 5.46 1.69
C PRO A 129 -6.45 5.45 2.51
N GLU A 130 -7.15 6.58 2.58
CA GLU A 130 -8.39 6.71 3.37
C GLU A 130 -9.60 6.08 2.68
N ASN A 131 -9.51 5.76 1.38
CA ASN A 131 -10.59 5.11 0.63
C ASN A 131 -10.33 3.60 0.44
N LEU A 132 -9.31 3.05 1.11
CA LEU A 132 -8.89 1.67 0.98
C LEU A 132 -8.86 0.98 2.34
N VAL A 133 -9.27 -0.29 2.37
CA VAL A 133 -9.22 -1.16 3.55
C VAL A 133 -8.53 -2.46 3.14
N ILE A 134 -7.64 -3.00 3.97
CA ILE A 134 -7.17 -4.38 3.79
C ILE A 134 -8.22 -5.30 4.41
N ALA A 135 -8.99 -5.96 3.56
CA ALA A 135 -10.09 -6.85 3.96
C ALA A 135 -9.82 -8.29 3.53
N SER A 136 -10.56 -9.24 4.10
CA SER A 136 -10.53 -10.61 3.58
C SER A 136 -10.98 -10.62 2.11
N THR A 137 -10.35 -11.50 1.33
CA THR A 137 -10.69 -11.67 -0.09
C THR A 137 -12.15 -12.07 -0.25
N GLU A 138 -12.66 -12.93 0.64
CA GLU A 138 -14.07 -13.35 0.67
C GLU A 138 -15.01 -12.16 0.88
N PHE A 139 -14.75 -11.31 1.89
CA PHE A 139 -15.55 -10.11 2.13
C PHE A 139 -15.52 -9.16 0.93
N ASN A 140 -14.33 -8.88 0.39
CA ASN A 140 -14.16 -8.01 -0.77
C ASN A 140 -14.91 -8.54 -2.01
N GLN A 141 -14.90 -9.86 -2.24
CA GLN A 141 -15.66 -10.49 -3.32
C GLN A 141 -17.18 -10.38 -3.11
N LYS A 142 -17.67 -10.71 -1.90
CA LYS A 142 -19.09 -10.61 -1.52
C LYS A 142 -19.60 -9.17 -1.64
N ARG A 143 -18.76 -8.19 -1.28
CA ARG A 143 -19.08 -6.77 -1.39
C ARG A 143 -19.15 -6.30 -2.84
N GLY A 144 -18.18 -6.72 -3.67
CA GLY A 144 -18.11 -6.33 -5.08
C GLY A 144 -18.07 -4.82 -5.26
N ASN A 145 -18.94 -4.28 -6.11
CA ASN A 145 -19.01 -2.84 -6.43
C ASN A 145 -20.17 -2.13 -5.72
N LYS A 146 -20.65 -2.65 -4.58
CA LYS A 146 -21.70 -2.00 -3.78
C LYS A 146 -21.28 -0.58 -3.39
N LEU A 147 -22.25 0.33 -3.37
CA LEU A 147 -22.02 1.69 -2.94
C LEU A 147 -22.12 1.77 -1.42
N PRO A 148 -21.21 2.52 -0.77
CA PRO A 148 -21.32 2.75 0.65
C PRO A 148 -22.47 3.72 0.94
N LYS A 149 -22.79 3.92 2.22
CA LYS A 149 -23.72 4.98 2.67
C LYS A 149 -23.23 6.35 2.22
N GLU A 150 -24.16 7.31 2.15
CA GLU A 150 -23.83 8.68 1.77
C GLU A 150 -22.74 9.27 2.68
N GLY A 151 -21.76 9.95 2.07
CA GLY A 151 -20.61 10.53 2.76
C GLY A 151 -19.46 9.57 3.06
N ALA A 152 -19.62 8.26 2.84
CA ALA A 152 -18.54 7.29 3.06
C ALA A 152 -17.65 7.09 1.81
N GLY A 153 -16.33 7.08 2.05
CA GLY A 153 -15.31 6.93 1.01
C GLY A 153 -15.10 8.19 0.17
N LYS A 154 -13.96 8.25 -0.52
CA LYS A 154 -13.61 9.39 -1.39
C LYS A 154 -13.87 9.04 -2.84
N CYS A 155 -14.55 9.92 -3.58
CA CYS A 155 -14.87 9.70 -4.98
C CYS A 155 -14.73 10.97 -5.84
N ILE A 156 -14.69 10.77 -7.16
CA ILE A 156 -14.74 11.83 -8.18
C ILE A 156 -15.94 11.61 -9.10
N PRO A 157 -16.76 12.63 -9.38
CA PRO A 157 -17.84 12.53 -10.36
C PRO A 157 -17.31 12.17 -11.76
N ILE A 158 -17.97 11.27 -12.48
CA ILE A 158 -17.57 10.87 -13.84
C ILE A 158 -17.55 12.09 -14.78
N LYS A 159 -18.48 13.04 -14.58
CA LYS A 159 -18.56 14.28 -15.37
C LYS A 159 -17.35 15.20 -15.20
N SER A 160 -16.56 15.07 -14.13
CA SER A 160 -15.35 15.88 -13.90
C SER A 160 -14.07 15.22 -14.45
N LEU A 161 -14.19 14.03 -15.06
CA LEU A 161 -13.05 13.32 -15.63
C LEU A 161 -12.54 13.98 -16.90
N LYS A 162 -11.24 14.24 -16.93
CA LYS A 162 -10.54 14.84 -18.05
C LYS A 162 -10.07 13.74 -19.01
N ARG A 163 -10.47 13.84 -20.28
CA ARG A 163 -10.12 12.86 -21.34
C ARG A 163 -8.63 12.53 -21.44
N LYS A 164 -7.74 13.48 -21.14
CA LYS A 164 -6.29 13.27 -21.15
C LYS A 164 -5.83 12.16 -20.19
N PHE A 165 -6.55 11.96 -19.09
CA PHE A 165 -6.25 10.96 -18.07
C PHE A 165 -6.95 9.61 -18.28
N ASN A 166 -7.80 9.47 -19.31
CA ASN A 166 -8.49 8.21 -19.58
C ASN A 166 -7.50 7.07 -19.87
N VAL A 167 -7.77 5.90 -19.32
CA VAL A 167 -6.98 4.68 -19.50
C VAL A 167 -7.84 3.61 -20.16
N GLY A 168 -7.50 3.25 -21.39
CA GLY A 168 -8.14 2.12 -22.06
C GLY A 168 -7.64 0.78 -21.51
N LYS A 169 -8.44 -0.29 -21.65
CA LYS A 169 -8.06 -1.66 -21.25
C LYS A 169 -6.74 -2.12 -21.92
N ARG A 170 -6.57 -1.75 -23.20
CA ARG A 170 -5.40 -2.05 -24.03
C ARG A 170 -4.23 -1.08 -23.87
N ALA A 171 -4.34 -0.06 -23.01
CA ALA A 171 -3.26 0.90 -22.79
C ALA A 171 -1.98 0.19 -22.33
N THR A 172 -0.85 0.57 -22.93
CA THR A 172 0.44 -0.02 -22.59
C THR A 172 0.86 0.41 -21.19
N LYS A 173 1.75 -0.36 -20.58
CA LYS A 173 2.29 -0.04 -19.25
C LYS A 173 2.93 1.36 -19.21
N SER A 174 3.71 1.69 -20.24
CA SER A 174 4.41 2.97 -20.36
C SER A 174 3.44 4.14 -20.47
N GLU A 175 2.38 4.00 -21.28
CA GLU A 175 1.32 5.00 -21.41
C GLU A 175 0.63 5.28 -20.07
N VAL A 176 0.25 4.24 -19.34
CA VAL A 176 -0.44 4.41 -18.05
C VAL A 176 0.48 5.09 -17.04
N LEU A 177 1.76 4.72 -16.98
CA LEU A 177 2.73 5.35 -16.07
C LEU A 177 3.00 6.82 -16.41
N ALA A 178 3.08 7.16 -17.71
CA ALA A 178 3.18 8.55 -18.14
C ALA A 178 1.96 9.38 -17.69
N LYS A 179 0.75 8.80 -17.80
CA LYS A 179 -0.48 9.44 -17.31
C LYS A 179 -0.54 9.53 -15.79
N ILE A 180 -0.08 8.52 -15.06
CA ILE A 180 0.05 8.54 -13.59
C ILE A 180 0.97 9.69 -13.17
N LYS A 181 2.15 9.81 -13.78
CA LYS A 181 3.09 10.92 -13.53
C LYS A 181 2.44 12.28 -13.82
N ALA A 182 1.65 12.39 -14.87
CA ALA A 182 0.94 13.62 -15.22
C ALA A 182 -0.20 13.95 -14.24
N ALA A 183 -0.94 12.96 -13.75
CA ALA A 183 -2.05 13.14 -12.82
C ALA A 183 -1.58 13.53 -11.41
N ILE A 184 -0.50 12.90 -10.93
CA ILE A 184 0.09 13.21 -9.62
C ILE A 184 0.91 14.51 -9.66
N GLY A 185 1.50 14.82 -10.82
CA GLY A 185 2.43 15.92 -11.00
C GLY A 185 3.90 15.49 -10.87
N ALA A 186 4.74 16.02 -11.77
CA ALA A 186 6.14 15.61 -11.90
C ALA A 186 6.96 15.85 -10.62
N THR A 187 6.66 16.91 -9.85
CA THR A 187 7.37 17.23 -8.61
C THR A 187 7.18 16.15 -7.55
N VAL A 188 5.92 15.81 -7.25
CA VAL A 188 5.57 14.77 -6.27
C VAL A 188 6.08 13.40 -6.72
N TYR A 189 5.87 13.07 -8.01
CA TYR A 189 6.36 11.81 -8.58
C TYR A 189 7.88 11.65 -8.45
N ASN A 190 8.65 12.68 -8.82
CA ASN A 190 10.11 12.63 -8.74
C ASN A 190 10.61 12.61 -7.30
N ALA A 191 9.95 13.34 -6.38
CA ALA A 191 10.26 13.29 -4.95
C ALA A 191 10.06 11.88 -4.38
N PHE A 192 8.93 11.25 -4.70
CA PHE A 192 8.65 9.87 -4.32
C PHE A 192 9.73 8.91 -4.83
N LEU A 193 10.08 9.00 -6.11
CA LEU A 193 11.15 8.15 -6.67
C LEU A 193 12.51 8.38 -6.02
N LYS A 194 12.84 9.63 -5.69
CA LYS A 194 14.12 9.96 -5.04
C LYS A 194 14.23 9.30 -3.66
N GLU A 195 13.15 9.30 -2.88
CA GLU A 195 13.13 8.80 -1.51
C GLU A 195 12.89 7.29 -1.43
N TYR A 196 12.05 6.76 -2.31
CA TYR A 196 11.47 5.44 -2.13
C TYR A 196 11.84 4.39 -3.17
N ALA A 197 12.46 4.75 -4.30
CA ALA A 197 12.80 3.78 -5.34
C ALA A 197 13.68 2.63 -4.81
N SER A 198 14.56 2.88 -3.83
CA SER A 198 15.37 1.83 -3.19
C SER A 198 14.52 0.78 -2.45
N LYS A 199 13.41 1.21 -1.84
CA LYS A 199 12.50 0.40 -1.02
C LYS A 199 11.41 -0.32 -1.83
N LEU A 200 11.33 -0.07 -3.14
CA LEU A 200 10.36 -0.74 -3.99
C LEU A 200 10.79 -2.18 -4.29
N GLY A 201 9.97 -3.14 -3.87
CA GLY A 201 10.11 -4.53 -4.23
C GLY A 201 9.79 -4.78 -5.71
N LEU A 202 10.64 -5.56 -6.38
CA LEU A 202 10.39 -6.04 -7.74
C LEU A 202 9.23 -7.04 -7.74
N THR A 203 8.50 -7.12 -8.86
CA THR A 203 7.53 -8.20 -9.07
C THR A 203 8.24 -9.56 -9.13
N SER A 204 7.52 -10.64 -8.82
CA SER A 204 8.01 -12.02 -8.94
C SER A 204 8.69 -12.29 -10.28
N ARG A 205 8.02 -11.91 -11.37
CA ARG A 205 8.53 -11.99 -12.75
C ARG A 205 9.87 -11.26 -12.91
N ASN A 206 9.99 -10.04 -12.40
CA ASN A 206 11.21 -9.25 -12.53
C ASN A 206 12.34 -9.74 -11.61
N LYS A 207 12.02 -10.32 -10.44
CA LYS A 207 13.00 -11.00 -9.59
C LYS A 207 13.63 -12.20 -10.31
N ILE A 208 12.79 -13.04 -10.94
CA ILE A 208 13.27 -14.18 -11.73
C ILE A 208 14.15 -13.71 -12.88
N LYS A 209 13.66 -12.75 -13.68
CA LYS A 209 14.43 -12.17 -14.80
C LYS A 209 15.78 -11.61 -14.37
N ALA A 210 15.84 -10.90 -13.24
CA ALA A 210 17.08 -10.36 -12.70
C ALA A 210 18.05 -11.47 -12.27
N LYS A 211 17.54 -12.56 -11.67
CA LYS A 211 18.35 -13.69 -11.25
C LYS A 211 18.88 -14.49 -12.45
N LEU A 212 18.04 -14.82 -13.43
CA LEU A 212 18.47 -15.47 -14.68
C LEU A 212 19.54 -14.66 -15.41
N ALA A 213 19.32 -13.34 -15.54
CA ALA A 213 20.29 -12.43 -16.18
C ALA A 213 21.63 -12.37 -15.43
N LYS A 214 21.63 -12.41 -14.09
CA LYS A 214 22.87 -12.42 -13.28
C LYS A 214 23.75 -13.64 -13.58
N HIS A 215 23.14 -14.76 -13.97
CA HIS A 215 23.84 -16.01 -14.31
C HIS A 215 23.94 -16.25 -15.82
N ASN A 216 23.70 -15.23 -16.65
CA ASN A 216 23.74 -15.31 -18.12
C ASN A 216 22.82 -16.39 -18.72
N ILE A 217 21.74 -16.76 -18.02
CA ILE A 217 20.78 -17.74 -18.54
C ILE A 217 19.84 -17.03 -19.50
N HIS A 218 19.78 -17.54 -20.73
CA HIS A 218 18.96 -16.96 -21.77
C HIS A 218 17.47 -17.30 -21.56
N TYR A 219 16.60 -16.33 -21.79
CA TYR A 219 15.15 -16.53 -21.77
C TYR A 219 14.50 -15.60 -22.80
N SER A 220 13.34 -16.00 -23.32
CA SER A 220 12.60 -15.17 -24.26
C SER A 220 12.14 -13.86 -23.60
N LYS A 221 12.28 -12.73 -24.31
CA LYS A 221 11.79 -11.43 -23.82
C LYS A 221 10.28 -11.43 -23.57
N SER A 222 9.54 -12.21 -24.36
CA SER A 222 8.09 -12.40 -24.24
C SER A 222 7.67 -13.48 -23.23
N ALA A 223 8.63 -14.18 -22.60
CA ALA A 223 8.34 -15.38 -21.82
C ALA A 223 7.25 -15.18 -20.75
N THR A 224 6.35 -16.14 -20.56
CA THR A 224 5.29 -16.11 -19.53
C THR A 224 5.89 -16.19 -18.11
N LEU A 225 5.08 -16.04 -17.05
CA LEU A 225 5.63 -16.17 -15.69
C LEU A 225 6.02 -17.63 -15.43
N GLU A 226 5.21 -18.54 -15.94
CA GLU A 226 5.34 -19.99 -15.87
C GLU A 226 6.62 -20.45 -16.58
N GLU A 227 6.85 -19.98 -17.82
CA GLU A 227 8.10 -20.26 -18.56
C GLU A 227 9.35 -19.72 -17.84
N LEU A 228 9.24 -18.56 -17.19
CA LEU A 228 10.34 -18.00 -16.41
C LEU A 228 10.60 -18.82 -15.14
N GLN A 229 9.55 -19.33 -14.49
CA GLN A 229 9.66 -20.22 -13.33
C GLN A 229 10.30 -21.55 -13.74
N GLU A 230 9.89 -22.11 -14.87
CA GLU A 230 10.46 -23.34 -15.43
C GLU A 230 11.96 -23.17 -15.75
N ALA A 231 12.33 -22.13 -16.50
CA ALA A 231 13.73 -21.84 -16.81
C ALA A 231 14.57 -21.62 -15.54
N HIS A 232 13.98 -21.03 -14.51
CA HIS A 232 14.64 -20.89 -13.21
C HIS A 232 14.82 -22.25 -12.53
N SER A 233 13.77 -23.09 -12.46
CA SER A 233 13.84 -24.42 -11.85
C SER A 233 14.85 -25.32 -12.55
N GLN A 234 14.92 -25.28 -13.88
CA GLN A 234 15.92 -26.03 -14.65
C GLN A 234 17.36 -25.60 -14.32
N ALA A 235 17.59 -24.30 -14.14
CA ALA A 235 18.95 -23.78 -13.92
C ALA A 235 19.43 -23.84 -12.46
N PHE A 236 18.52 -23.83 -11.49
CA PHE A 236 18.87 -23.69 -10.07
C PHE A 236 18.17 -24.69 -9.14
N GLY A 237 17.39 -25.62 -9.67
CA GLY A 237 16.53 -26.51 -8.88
C GLY A 237 15.29 -25.80 -8.30
N ASN A 238 14.50 -26.57 -7.53
CA ASN A 238 13.20 -26.12 -6.98
C ASN A 238 13.32 -25.24 -5.72
N ASP A 239 14.53 -24.85 -5.30
CA ASP A 239 14.76 -24.08 -4.08
C ASP A 239 14.29 -22.61 -4.13
N PHE A 240 13.74 -22.17 -5.26
CA PHE A 240 13.27 -20.80 -5.42
C PHE A 240 11.83 -20.61 -4.97
N LYS A 241 11.64 -20.44 -3.66
CA LYS A 241 10.41 -19.90 -3.12
C LYS A 241 10.37 -18.39 -3.37
N ILE A 242 9.35 -17.92 -4.09
CA ILE A 242 9.14 -16.50 -4.36
C ILE A 242 8.53 -15.84 -3.12
N GLY A 243 9.34 -15.66 -2.08
CA GLY A 243 8.94 -15.00 -0.84
C GLY A 243 9.12 -15.85 0.40
N TYR A 244 8.92 -15.22 1.55
CA TYR A 244 8.82 -15.91 2.81
C TYR A 244 7.45 -16.59 2.85
N SER A 245 7.42 -17.91 2.92
CA SER A 245 6.20 -18.68 3.24
C SER A 245 6.02 -18.61 4.75
N ARG A 246 5.25 -17.61 5.20
CA ARG A 246 4.76 -17.54 6.57
C ARG A 246 3.26 -17.81 6.55
N GLU A 247 2.72 -18.23 7.68
CA GLU A 247 1.27 -18.25 7.82
C GLU A 247 0.73 -16.82 7.64
N ALA A 248 -0.46 -16.74 7.05
CA ALA A 248 -1.12 -15.46 6.92
C ALA A 248 -1.44 -14.89 8.31
N THR A 249 -1.33 -13.57 8.45
CA THR A 249 -1.67 -12.88 9.70
C THR A 249 -3.13 -13.17 10.04
N PRO A 250 -3.46 -13.55 11.29
CA PRO A 250 -4.85 -13.76 11.68
C PRO A 250 -5.71 -12.50 11.49
N ILE A 251 -6.98 -12.69 11.11
CA ILE A 251 -7.87 -11.61 10.68
C ILE A 251 -8.13 -10.56 11.76
N GLN A 252 -8.12 -10.96 13.03
CA GLN A 252 -8.29 -10.07 14.16
C GLN A 252 -7.20 -8.99 14.23
N TYR A 253 -5.94 -9.34 13.94
CA TYR A 253 -4.85 -8.36 13.93
C TYR A 253 -4.93 -7.41 12.73
N VAL A 254 -5.36 -7.94 11.57
CA VAL A 254 -5.59 -7.11 10.38
C VAL A 254 -6.71 -6.10 10.65
N LEU A 255 -7.83 -6.55 11.22
CA LEU A 255 -8.94 -5.69 11.62
C LEU A 255 -8.55 -4.68 12.69
N MET A 256 -7.75 -5.07 13.69
CA MET A 256 -7.27 -4.17 14.74
C MET A 256 -6.48 -3.01 14.12
N GLU A 257 -5.54 -3.31 13.23
CA GLU A 257 -4.75 -2.27 12.59
C GLU A 257 -5.57 -1.39 11.64
N GLU A 258 -6.55 -1.95 10.92
CA GLU A 258 -7.40 -1.18 10.02
C GLU A 258 -8.44 -0.32 10.75
N THR A 259 -9.00 -0.81 11.87
CA THR A 259 -9.86 -0.02 12.77
C THR A 259 -9.07 1.10 13.44
N ASN A 260 -7.87 0.83 13.96
CA ASN A 260 -6.99 1.88 14.48
C ASN A 260 -6.68 2.96 13.45
N ARG A 261 -6.53 2.58 12.17
CA ARG A 261 -6.16 3.50 11.10
C ARG A 261 -7.34 4.35 10.59
N LEU A 262 -8.53 3.76 10.46
CA LEU A 262 -9.67 4.40 9.77
C LEU A 262 -10.81 4.79 10.70
N ALA A 263 -10.98 4.07 11.81
CA ALA A 263 -12.10 4.27 12.72
C ALA A 263 -11.65 4.03 14.18
N PRO A 264 -10.70 4.81 14.71
CA PRO A 264 -10.11 4.60 16.04
C PRO A 264 -11.12 4.73 17.19
N TRP A 265 -12.30 5.31 16.92
CA TRP A 265 -13.39 5.46 17.87
C TRP A 265 -14.54 4.48 17.64
N SER A 266 -14.35 3.50 16.75
CA SER A 266 -15.39 2.52 16.42
C SER A 266 -15.67 1.60 17.62
N PRO A 267 -16.94 1.27 17.92
CA PRO A 267 -17.24 0.22 18.89
C PRO A 267 -16.62 -1.13 18.50
N PHE A 268 -16.43 -1.38 17.20
CA PHE A 268 -15.76 -2.59 16.71
C PHE A 268 -14.28 -2.64 17.04
N LYS A 269 -13.61 -1.49 17.21
CA LYS A 269 -12.22 -1.50 17.67
C LYS A 269 -12.12 -2.20 19.02
N LEU A 270 -13.05 -1.91 19.93
CA LEU A 270 -13.05 -2.45 21.28
C LEU A 270 -13.29 -3.96 21.28
N PHE A 271 -14.28 -4.42 20.48
CA PHE A 271 -14.51 -5.85 20.28
C PHE A 271 -13.31 -6.55 19.65
N VAL A 272 -12.63 -5.93 18.68
CA VAL A 272 -11.46 -6.52 18.03
C VAL A 272 -10.25 -6.54 18.97
N ASP A 273 -10.00 -5.46 19.72
CA ASP A 273 -8.95 -5.39 20.74
C ASP A 273 -9.09 -6.55 21.73
N PHE A 274 -10.33 -6.79 22.22
CA PHE A 274 -10.68 -7.90 23.11
C PHE A 274 -10.21 -9.27 22.57
N TYR A 275 -10.38 -9.53 21.28
CA TYR A 275 -9.97 -10.80 20.65
C TYR A 275 -8.48 -10.87 20.28
N THR A 276 -7.74 -9.77 20.31
CA THR A 276 -6.31 -9.73 19.94
C THR A 276 -5.36 -9.78 21.12
N SER A 277 -5.87 -9.51 22.31
CA SER A 277 -5.10 -9.44 23.55
C SER A 277 -5.13 -10.78 24.29
N ASP A 278 -4.03 -11.52 24.23
CA ASP A 278 -3.98 -12.86 24.83
C ASP A 278 -4.00 -12.86 26.38
N ALA A 279 -3.63 -11.76 27.04
CA ALA A 279 -3.40 -11.76 28.50
C ALA A 279 -4.34 -10.87 29.34
N TYR A 280 -4.70 -9.69 28.86
CA TYR A 280 -5.42 -8.70 29.69
C TYR A 280 -6.93 -8.94 29.69
N TRP A 281 -7.52 -9.23 28.54
CA TRP A 281 -8.97 -9.28 28.41
C TRP A 281 -9.58 -10.64 28.79
N SER A 282 -8.82 -11.73 28.66
CA SER A 282 -9.17 -13.05 29.22
C SER A 282 -9.25 -13.03 30.75
N TYR A 283 -8.44 -12.15 31.39
CA TYR A 283 -8.44 -11.94 32.83
C TYR A 283 -9.64 -11.12 33.31
N HIS A 284 -10.05 -10.10 32.55
CA HIS A 284 -11.09 -9.16 32.98
C HIS A 284 -12.48 -9.40 32.40
N PHE A 285 -12.65 -10.27 31.39
CA PHE A 285 -13.96 -10.47 30.78
C PHE A 285 -14.25 -11.92 30.42
N ARG A 286 -15.54 -12.30 30.44
CA ARG A 286 -16.04 -13.57 29.90
C ARG A 286 -17.07 -13.34 28.82
N LEU A 287 -17.06 -14.23 27.83
CA LEU A 287 -18.21 -14.44 26.96
C LEU A 287 -19.26 -15.24 27.71
N VAL A 288 -20.51 -14.77 27.72
CA VAL A 288 -21.63 -15.38 28.49
C VAL A 288 -21.94 -16.80 28.03
N GLN A 289 -21.66 -17.15 26.77
CA GLN A 289 -21.92 -18.48 26.21
C GLN A 289 -20.72 -18.95 25.38
N GLN A 290 -20.07 -20.04 25.79
CA GLN A 290 -18.86 -20.55 25.12
C GLN A 290 -19.14 -21.29 23.81
N GLU A 291 -20.36 -21.81 23.64
CA GLU A 291 -20.71 -22.71 22.52
C GLU A 291 -20.71 -22.01 21.15
N ASN A 292 -20.79 -20.67 21.11
CA ASN A 292 -20.90 -19.89 19.87
C ASN A 292 -19.78 -18.85 19.66
N ILE A 293 -18.65 -18.97 20.36
CA ILE A 293 -17.58 -17.95 20.32
C ILE A 293 -17.10 -17.69 18.89
N LYS A 294 -16.87 -18.74 18.10
CA LYS A 294 -16.38 -18.61 16.71
C LYS A 294 -17.40 -17.94 15.79
N GLU A 295 -18.70 -18.19 16.00
CA GLU A 295 -19.76 -17.58 15.21
C GLU A 295 -19.91 -16.10 15.54
N ILE A 296 -19.97 -15.75 16.83
CA ILE A 296 -20.02 -14.37 17.32
C ILE A 296 -18.79 -13.60 16.82
N GLN A 297 -17.60 -14.19 16.92
CA GLN A 297 -16.36 -13.59 16.44
C GLN A 297 -16.42 -13.34 14.92
N SER A 298 -16.85 -14.32 14.14
CA SER A 298 -17.00 -14.18 12.68
C SER A 298 -18.01 -13.08 12.32
N TYR A 299 -19.12 -13.01 13.06
CA TYR A 299 -20.12 -11.96 12.92
C TYR A 299 -19.52 -10.58 13.22
N ILE A 300 -18.84 -10.42 14.35
CA ILE A 300 -18.18 -9.15 14.73
C ILE A 300 -17.20 -8.71 13.64
N PHE A 301 -16.40 -9.63 13.10
CA PHE A 301 -15.46 -9.31 12.03
C PHE A 301 -16.14 -8.87 10.73
N GLU A 302 -17.23 -9.54 10.34
CA GLU A 302 -18.03 -9.11 9.20
C GLU A 302 -18.64 -7.72 9.41
N GLN A 303 -19.21 -7.46 10.58
CA GLN A 303 -19.80 -6.16 10.92
C GLN A 303 -18.74 -5.05 11.02
N ALA A 304 -17.55 -5.36 11.54
CA ALA A 304 -16.42 -4.44 11.57
C ALA A 304 -15.98 -4.05 10.14
N PHE A 305 -15.90 -5.01 9.22
CA PHE A 305 -15.62 -4.68 7.82
C PHE A 305 -16.73 -3.86 7.19
N LYS A 306 -18.01 -4.17 7.43
CA LYS A 306 -19.13 -3.35 6.94
C LYS A 306 -19.00 -1.90 7.44
N HIS A 307 -18.72 -1.71 8.73
CA HIS A 307 -18.49 -0.40 9.33
C HIS A 307 -17.32 0.35 8.65
N LEU A 308 -16.16 -0.31 8.47
CA LEU A 308 -14.99 0.28 7.79
C LEU A 308 -15.27 0.67 6.33
N HIS A 309 -16.23 0.01 5.68
CA HIS A 309 -16.63 0.32 4.31
C HIS A 309 -17.80 1.30 4.23
N GLY A 310 -18.30 1.81 5.37
CA GLY A 310 -19.50 2.64 5.41
C GLY A 310 -20.75 1.91 4.92
N ASP A 311 -20.75 0.58 4.96
CA ASP A 311 -21.92 -0.23 4.67
C ASP A 311 -22.84 -0.28 5.90
N GLU A 312 -24.05 -0.77 5.74
CA GLU A 312 -24.96 -1.01 6.86
C GLU A 312 -24.44 -2.16 7.74
N TYR A 313 -24.35 -1.91 9.04
CA TYR A 313 -23.86 -2.86 10.03
C TYR A 313 -24.82 -2.90 11.23
N SER A 314 -24.74 -3.95 12.01
CA SER A 314 -25.52 -4.13 13.23
C SER A 314 -24.62 -4.45 14.43
N LEU A 315 -24.97 -3.87 15.58
CA LEU A 315 -24.39 -4.20 16.87
C LEU A 315 -25.24 -5.25 17.61
N GLU A 316 -26.20 -5.89 16.93
CA GLU A 316 -27.02 -6.95 17.49
C GLU A 316 -26.70 -8.28 16.82
N TYR A 317 -26.50 -9.33 17.61
CA TYR A 317 -26.36 -10.71 17.15
C TYR A 317 -27.51 -11.53 17.74
N GLN A 318 -28.24 -12.29 16.91
CA GLN A 318 -29.37 -13.11 17.34
C GLN A 318 -30.41 -12.36 18.21
N GLY A 319 -30.68 -11.09 17.87
CA GLY A 319 -31.66 -10.25 18.58
C GLY A 319 -31.19 -9.70 19.93
N ARG A 320 -29.89 -9.79 20.24
CA ARG A 320 -29.29 -9.23 21.46
C ARG A 320 -28.12 -8.33 21.10
N SER A 321 -27.92 -7.24 21.86
CA SER A 321 -26.75 -6.38 21.71
C SER A 321 -25.46 -7.19 21.87
N LEU A 322 -24.46 -6.94 21.01
CA LEU A 322 -23.14 -7.56 21.07
C LEU A 322 -22.51 -7.37 22.44
N ILE A 323 -22.73 -6.21 23.07
CA ILE A 323 -22.27 -5.91 24.42
C ILE A 323 -22.75 -6.95 25.43
N SER A 324 -24.00 -7.42 25.30
CA SER A 324 -24.59 -8.37 26.24
C SER A 324 -23.89 -9.72 26.26
N TYR A 325 -23.11 -10.03 25.22
CA TYR A 325 -22.30 -11.23 25.16
C TYR A 325 -20.99 -11.10 25.95
N PHE A 326 -20.58 -9.90 26.35
CA PHE A 326 -19.38 -9.64 27.14
C PHE A 326 -19.77 -9.27 28.58
N ARG A 327 -19.05 -9.82 29.55
CA ARG A 327 -19.23 -9.51 30.98
C ARG A 327 -17.89 -9.21 31.63
N LEU A 328 -17.87 -8.21 32.50
CA LEU A 328 -16.73 -7.90 33.36
C LEU A 328 -16.62 -8.92 34.50
N LYS A 329 -15.44 -9.53 34.69
CA LYS A 329 -15.11 -10.53 35.74
C LYS A 329 -15.07 -9.99 37.18
N SER A 330 -15.68 -8.83 37.46
CA SER A 330 -15.59 -8.03 38.70
C SER A 330 -14.41 -7.05 38.77
N SER A 331 -14.49 -6.14 39.75
CA SER A 331 -13.84 -4.82 39.86
C SER A 331 -12.47 -4.72 39.20
N ILE A 332 -12.43 -4.09 38.03
CA ILE A 332 -11.19 -3.54 37.47
C ILE A 332 -10.64 -2.56 38.52
N ASN A 333 -9.46 -2.82 39.07
CA ASN A 333 -8.79 -1.86 39.94
C ASN A 333 -8.59 -0.54 39.17
N LEU A 334 -8.89 0.56 39.85
CA LEU A 334 -9.01 1.98 39.46
C LEU A 334 -8.00 2.60 38.46
N LEU A 335 -7.01 1.85 37.96
CA LEU A 335 -6.01 2.35 37.01
C LEU A 335 -6.50 2.37 35.54
N ASP A 336 -7.63 1.73 35.23
CA ASP A 336 -8.19 1.61 33.86
C ASP A 336 -9.58 2.27 33.66
N GLU A 337 -10.05 3.08 34.61
CA GLU A 337 -11.34 3.80 34.51
C GLU A 337 -11.42 4.78 33.33
N HIS A 338 -10.32 5.04 32.64
CA HIS A 338 -10.28 5.92 31.47
C HIS A 338 -10.33 5.16 30.14
N SER A 339 -10.37 3.83 30.13
CA SER A 339 -10.59 3.07 28.91
C SER A 339 -12.02 3.31 28.40
N PRO A 340 -12.22 3.81 27.17
CA PRO A 340 -13.55 4.07 26.62
C PRO A 340 -14.47 2.84 26.64
N PHE A 341 -13.90 1.62 26.56
CA PHE A 341 -14.68 0.39 26.64
C PHE A 341 -15.14 0.05 28.04
N VAL A 342 -14.29 0.25 29.05
CA VAL A 342 -14.67 0.03 30.45
C VAL A 342 -15.77 1.01 30.83
N LEU A 343 -15.63 2.28 30.45
CA LEU A 343 -16.67 3.30 30.64
C LEU A 343 -17.98 2.94 29.93
N TRP A 344 -17.90 2.42 28.70
CA TRP A 344 -19.08 1.99 27.97
C TRP A 344 -19.77 0.80 28.65
N LEU A 345 -19.02 -0.24 29.03
CA LEU A 345 -19.59 -1.40 29.73
C LEU A 345 -20.15 -1.06 31.11
N HIS A 346 -19.50 -0.15 31.84
CA HIS A 346 -20.02 0.41 33.09
C HIS A 346 -21.36 1.13 32.85
N SER A 347 -21.46 1.96 31.80
CA SER A 347 -22.70 2.67 31.47
C SER A 347 -23.85 1.72 31.09
N GLU A 348 -23.53 0.54 30.58
CA GLU A 348 -24.48 -0.51 30.20
C GLU A 348 -24.74 -1.54 31.33
N GLY A 349 -24.17 -1.34 32.52
CA GLY A 349 -24.38 -2.22 33.68
C GLY A 349 -23.89 -3.66 33.51
N CYS A 350 -22.87 -3.88 32.67
CA CYS A 350 -22.44 -5.22 32.24
C CYS A 350 -21.46 -5.92 33.19
N TYR A 351 -21.90 -6.22 34.43
CA TYR A 351 -21.13 -6.96 35.43
C TYR A 351 -21.56 -8.43 35.53
N LEU A 352 -20.61 -9.32 35.86
CA LEU A 352 -20.97 -10.65 36.35
C LEU A 352 -21.62 -10.56 37.73
N SER A 353 -22.68 -11.34 37.96
CA SER A 353 -23.21 -11.62 39.29
C SER A 353 -22.19 -12.37 40.15
N GLU A 354 -22.35 -12.34 41.48
CA GLU A 354 -21.45 -13.04 42.41
C GLU A 354 -21.39 -14.56 42.16
N GLU A 355 -22.50 -15.16 41.70
CA GLU A 355 -22.57 -16.57 41.36
C GLU A 355 -21.80 -16.89 40.07
N GLU A 356 -21.92 -16.03 39.05
CA GLU A 356 -21.15 -16.16 37.81
C GLU A 356 -19.65 -15.90 38.03
N GLN A 357 -19.28 -15.03 38.98
CA GLN A 357 -17.88 -14.81 39.38
C GLN A 357 -17.29 -16.08 40.02
N LYS A 358 -18.03 -16.71 40.95
CA LYS A 358 -17.59 -17.97 41.59
C LYS A 358 -17.42 -19.11 40.58
N GLN A 359 -18.33 -19.22 39.60
CA GLN A 359 -18.17 -20.19 38.49
C GLN A 359 -17.00 -19.82 37.56
N ALA A 360 -16.74 -18.53 37.39
CA ALA A 360 -15.62 -18.04 36.59
C ALA A 360 -14.25 -18.34 37.20
N ASP A 361 -14.12 -18.38 38.52
CA ASP A 361 -12.84 -18.66 39.18
C ASP A 361 -12.51 -20.16 39.21
N LEU A 362 -13.50 -21.03 39.04
CA LEU A 362 -13.36 -22.49 39.06
C LEU A 362 -13.09 -23.12 37.68
N SER A 363 -13.19 -22.34 36.61
CA SER A 363 -13.07 -22.83 35.22
C SER A 363 -11.65 -22.54 34.71
N PRO A 364 -10.79 -23.57 34.54
CA PRO A 364 -9.41 -23.41 34.09
C PRO A 364 -9.41 -23.25 32.57
N PHE A 365 -9.50 -22.00 32.12
CA PHE A 365 -9.01 -21.63 30.80
C PHE A 365 -7.70 -20.89 30.97
#